data_AF-A0A8C3VP29-F1
#
_entry.id   AF-A0A8C3VP29-F1
#
_cell.length_a   1.000
_cell.length_b   1.000
_cell.length_c   1.000
_cell.angle_alpha   90.00
_cell.angle_beta   90.00
_cell.angle_gamma   90.00
#
_symmetry.space_group_name_H-M   'P 1'
#
loop_
_entity.id
_entity.type
_entity.pdbx_description
1 polymer ?
#
loop_
_entity_poly.entity_id
_entity_poly.type
_entity_poly.pdbx_seq_one_letter_code
_entity_poly.pdbx_strand_id
1 'polypeptide(L)'
;MPRRNLHAAAVLLLLILKEQPSSPVPLNGSKWTYLGPNGEKSWSESYPSCGGLLQSPIDLHGDILQYNASLVPLAFRGYSESASQQFVLTNNGHSVKLKLLEDMHIQGLGHRYNASQLHLHWGDRNDPHGSEHTIGGKHFAAELHIVYFNSDLYPNASIASDKPEGLAVLAVLIEMGSFNPSYDKIFSHLPDVKYKDQKVHIPGFSIEELLPERPEEYYRYRGSLTTPPCHPTVLWTVFRNPVQISQEQLLALETALYCTHVDDPSPREMVNNFRQVQKFDERLVYVSFRQVPDSTYAGLSLGIILSVVVAGVLGICAVLAVSIWLFRRKKSSKKSANKGVIYKPATKQETEAHA
;
A
#
# COMPACT_ATOMS: atom_id res chain seq x y z
N MET A 1 72.72 18.58 36.94
CA MET A 1 72.06 19.93 36.93
C MET A 1 72.57 20.68 35.70
N PRO A 2 71.77 21.52 34.99
CA PRO A 2 70.33 21.75 35.15
C PRO A 2 69.51 21.83 33.83
N ARG A 3 68.17 21.69 34.01
CA ARG A 3 67.06 22.43 33.35
C ARG A 3 66.79 22.16 31.86
N ARG A 4 65.73 21.40 31.54
CA ARG A 4 64.28 21.75 31.52
C ARG A 4 63.87 22.19 30.11
N ASN A 5 62.91 21.48 29.51
CA ASN A 5 61.56 22.03 29.34
C ASN A 5 60.59 20.95 28.85
N LEU A 6 59.51 20.76 29.62
CA LEU A 6 58.27 20.13 29.20
C LEU A 6 57.70 20.91 28.02
N HIS A 7 57.25 20.22 26.97
CA HIS A 7 56.10 20.69 26.21
C HIS A 7 55.20 19.51 25.82
N ALA A 8 53.91 19.77 26.01
CA ALA A 8 52.77 18.88 25.88
C ALA A 8 52.69 18.15 24.54
N ALA A 9 52.36 16.85 24.59
CA ALA A 9 51.89 16.11 23.43
C ALA A 9 50.39 16.42 23.24
N ALA A 10 50.07 17.32 22.32
CA ALA A 10 48.72 17.45 21.78
C ALA A 10 48.59 16.49 20.59
N VAL A 11 47.80 15.43 20.75
CA VAL A 11 47.39 14.53 19.67
C VAL A 11 46.29 15.24 18.88
N LEU A 12 46.64 15.84 17.74
CA LEU A 12 45.67 16.37 16.79
C LEU A 12 45.23 15.23 15.87
N LEU A 13 44.08 14.61 16.16
CA LEU A 13 43.43 13.66 15.27
C LEU A 13 42.73 14.45 14.15
N LEU A 14 43.43 14.67 13.04
CA LEU A 14 42.83 15.21 11.81
C LEU A 14 41.95 14.13 11.17
N LEU A 15 40.65 14.15 11.49
CA LEU A 15 39.63 13.48 10.69
C LEU A 15 39.51 14.22 9.35
N ILE A 16 40.14 13.67 8.32
CA ILE A 16 39.92 14.09 6.94
C ILE A 16 38.51 13.62 6.55
N LEU A 17 37.52 14.47 6.78
CA LEU A 17 36.26 14.42 6.05
C LEU A 17 36.61 14.71 4.59
N LYS A 18 36.70 13.67 3.76
CA LYS A 18 36.66 13.82 2.31
C LYS A 18 35.29 14.41 1.97
N GLU A 19 35.24 15.72 1.78
CA GLU A 19 34.16 16.36 1.02
C GLU A 19 34.14 15.69 -0.36
N GLN A 20 33.08 14.92 -0.62
CA GLN A 20 32.80 14.42 -1.96
C GLN A 20 32.45 15.65 -2.82
N PRO A 21 33.10 15.83 -3.98
CA PRO A 21 32.79 16.97 -4.84
C PRO A 21 31.31 16.89 -5.26
N SER A 22 30.56 17.94 -4.93
CA SER A 22 29.21 18.13 -5.45
C SER A 22 29.30 18.26 -6.97
N SER A 23 28.91 17.21 -7.68
CA SER A 23 28.77 17.29 -9.14
C SER A 23 27.74 18.36 -9.50
N PRO A 24 28.05 19.30 -10.40
CA PRO A 24 27.07 20.28 -10.84
C PRO A 24 25.92 19.57 -11.57
N VAL A 25 24.69 19.95 -11.20
CA VAL A 25 23.46 19.50 -11.86
C VAL A 25 23.55 19.85 -13.35
N PRO A 26 23.39 18.88 -14.29
CA PRO A 26 23.41 19.19 -15.71
C PRO A 26 22.28 20.15 -16.07
N LEU A 27 22.66 21.28 -16.66
CA LEU A 27 21.83 22.37 -17.19
C LEU A 27 21.10 21.99 -18.49
N ASN A 28 20.50 20.80 -18.56
CA ASN A 28 19.73 20.36 -19.71
C ASN A 28 18.41 19.74 -19.25
N GLY A 29 17.29 20.30 -19.73
CA GLY A 29 15.93 19.91 -19.35
C GLY A 29 15.73 18.40 -19.34
N SER A 30 14.97 17.92 -18.34
CA SER A 30 14.65 16.52 -18.02
C SER A 30 14.85 15.52 -19.16
N LYS A 31 16.04 14.89 -19.21
CA LYS A 31 16.42 13.88 -20.22
C LYS A 31 15.72 12.52 -20.04
N TRP A 32 15.24 12.22 -18.84
CA TRP A 32 14.66 10.92 -18.51
C TRP A 32 13.23 10.81 -19.03
N THR A 33 12.79 9.58 -19.29
CA THR A 33 11.42 9.23 -19.68
C THR A 33 11.00 7.96 -18.94
N TYR A 34 9.73 7.58 -18.99
CA TYR A 34 9.29 6.26 -18.50
C TYR A 34 9.56 5.16 -19.53
N LEU A 35 9.42 5.50 -20.83
CA LEU A 35 9.56 4.56 -21.95
C LEU A 35 10.76 4.91 -22.85
N GLY A 36 11.25 3.92 -23.59
CA GLY A 36 12.30 4.09 -24.59
C GLY A 36 13.74 4.08 -24.01
N PRO A 37 14.73 4.61 -24.75
CA PRO A 37 16.15 4.50 -24.38
C PRO A 37 16.52 5.19 -23.06
N ASN A 38 15.83 6.28 -22.72
CA ASN A 38 15.99 7.00 -21.45
C ASN A 38 14.94 6.59 -20.40
N GLY A 39 14.34 5.41 -20.60
CA GLY A 39 13.33 4.81 -19.73
C GLY A 39 13.85 4.43 -18.35
N GLU A 40 12.96 3.99 -17.46
CA GLU A 40 13.27 3.67 -16.06
C GLU A 40 14.43 2.68 -15.86
N LYS A 41 14.60 1.73 -16.79
CA LYS A 41 15.69 0.74 -16.77
C LYS A 41 17.08 1.37 -16.93
N SER A 42 17.15 2.55 -17.53
CA SER A 42 18.39 3.30 -17.79
C SER A 42 18.60 4.46 -16.82
N TRP A 43 17.65 4.74 -15.91
CA TRP A 43 17.74 5.91 -15.02
C TRP A 43 19.01 5.89 -14.16
N SER A 44 19.45 4.71 -13.69
CA SER A 44 20.63 4.58 -12.84
C SER A 44 21.94 5.02 -13.51
N GLU A 45 21.99 5.09 -14.84
CA GLU A 45 23.17 5.55 -15.59
C GLU A 45 23.44 7.04 -15.37
N SER A 46 22.37 7.85 -15.31
CA SER A 46 22.45 9.30 -15.08
C SER A 46 22.13 9.70 -13.64
N TYR A 47 21.40 8.84 -12.91
CA TYR A 47 20.90 9.07 -11.57
C TYR A 47 21.20 7.85 -10.69
N PRO A 48 22.43 7.74 -10.15
CA PRO A 48 22.89 6.51 -9.49
C PRO A 48 21.98 6.00 -8.35
N SER A 49 21.30 6.90 -7.61
CA SER A 49 20.37 6.47 -6.56
C SER A 49 19.22 5.61 -7.09
N CYS A 50 18.86 5.71 -8.37
CA CYS A 50 17.80 4.90 -8.99
C CYS A 50 18.13 3.40 -9.04
N GLY A 51 19.41 3.03 -8.95
CA GLY A 51 19.87 1.65 -8.76
C GLY A 51 20.32 1.34 -7.33
N GLY A 52 20.03 2.26 -6.39
CA GLY A 52 20.45 2.17 -5.00
C GLY A 52 19.48 1.40 -4.10
N LEU A 53 19.65 1.59 -2.79
CA LEU A 53 18.79 0.98 -1.77
C LEU A 53 17.49 1.79 -1.58
N LEU A 54 16.54 1.17 -0.87
CA LEU A 54 15.28 1.79 -0.44
C LEU A 54 14.45 2.38 -1.60
N GLN A 55 14.48 1.76 -2.77
CA GLN A 55 13.72 2.24 -3.92
C GLN A 55 12.20 2.04 -3.74
N SER A 56 11.46 2.97 -4.32
CA SER A 56 9.99 2.98 -4.45
C SER A 56 9.61 3.04 -5.94
N PRO A 57 8.38 2.62 -6.32
CA PRO A 57 7.32 2.07 -5.47
C PRO A 57 7.53 0.59 -5.12
N ILE A 58 6.65 0.01 -4.31
CA ILE A 58 6.72 -1.40 -3.88
C ILE A 58 5.33 -2.05 -3.92
N ASP A 59 5.31 -3.38 -3.93
CA ASP A 59 4.10 -4.15 -3.68
C ASP A 59 3.82 -4.29 -2.19
N LEU A 60 2.57 -4.01 -1.79
CA LEU A 60 2.07 -4.09 -0.43
C LEU A 60 1.28 -5.39 -0.26
N HIS A 61 1.92 -6.45 0.23
CA HIS A 61 1.31 -7.78 0.38
C HIS A 61 1.50 -8.37 1.78
N GLY A 62 0.64 -9.31 2.16
CA GLY A 62 0.49 -9.82 3.53
C GLY A 62 1.79 -10.22 4.25
N ASP A 63 2.75 -10.82 3.54
CA ASP A 63 3.98 -11.36 4.12
C ASP A 63 4.92 -10.30 4.72
N ILE A 64 4.81 -9.04 4.28
CA ILE A 64 5.67 -7.93 4.73
C ILE A 64 4.94 -6.93 5.63
N LEU A 65 3.63 -7.11 5.86
CA LEU A 65 2.81 -6.17 6.63
C LEU A 65 2.89 -6.47 8.13
N GLN A 66 3.28 -5.48 8.92
CA GLN A 66 3.31 -5.57 10.37
C GLN A 66 2.48 -4.48 11.02
N TYR A 67 1.48 -4.87 11.82
CA TYR A 67 0.70 -3.90 12.59
C TYR A 67 1.60 -3.16 13.59
N ASN A 68 1.49 -1.83 13.60
CA ASN A 68 2.21 -0.98 14.54
C ASN A 68 1.24 0.01 15.21
N ALA A 69 0.98 -0.22 16.50
CA ALA A 69 0.09 0.61 17.31
C ALA A 69 0.63 2.04 17.55
N SER A 70 1.91 2.31 17.26
CA SER A 70 2.48 3.67 17.37
C SER A 70 2.12 4.55 16.17
N LEU A 71 1.53 3.99 15.11
CA LEU A 71 1.07 4.75 13.95
C LEU A 71 -0.26 5.44 14.28
N VAL A 72 -0.17 6.74 14.56
CA VAL A 72 -1.31 7.59 14.90
C VAL A 72 -1.94 8.21 13.65
N PRO A 73 -3.21 8.63 13.69
CA PRO A 73 -3.81 9.41 12.62
C PRO A 73 -2.99 10.67 12.32
N LEU A 74 -2.81 10.99 11.04
CA LEU A 74 -2.16 12.23 10.62
C LEU A 74 -3.12 13.40 10.80
N ALA A 75 -2.59 14.55 11.20
CA ALA A 75 -3.37 15.78 11.24
C ALA A 75 -3.04 16.64 10.01
N PHE A 76 -4.03 16.86 9.17
CA PHE A 76 -3.97 17.71 7.98
C PHE A 76 -4.27 19.16 8.36
N ARG A 77 -3.35 20.09 8.13
CA ARG A 77 -3.46 21.50 8.54
C ARG A 77 -3.31 22.41 7.33
N GLY A 78 -4.18 23.41 7.20
CA GLY A 78 -4.19 24.30 6.03
C GLY A 78 -4.58 23.58 4.74
N TYR A 79 -5.44 22.56 4.82
CA TYR A 79 -5.90 21.83 3.63
C TYR A 79 -7.13 22.47 2.99
N SER A 80 -7.90 23.23 3.77
CA SER A 80 -9.12 23.89 3.32
C SER A 80 -8.80 25.31 2.90
N GLU A 81 -8.60 25.49 1.59
CA GLU A 81 -8.29 26.80 1.00
C GLU A 81 -9.54 27.50 0.49
N SER A 82 -9.55 28.83 0.61
CA SER A 82 -10.62 29.64 0.03
C SER A 82 -10.49 29.72 -1.49
N ALA A 83 -11.63 29.85 -2.17
CA ALA A 83 -11.65 30.05 -3.63
C ALA A 83 -10.94 31.34 -4.10
N SER A 84 -10.65 32.27 -3.18
CA SER A 84 -9.86 33.48 -3.47
C SER A 84 -8.36 33.22 -3.56
N GLN A 85 -7.86 32.12 -3.00
CA GLN A 85 -6.50 31.66 -3.24
C GLN A 85 -6.39 31.07 -4.65
N GLN A 86 -5.17 31.00 -5.17
CA GLN A 86 -4.88 30.45 -6.49
C GLN A 86 -3.77 29.42 -6.39
N PHE A 87 -4.02 28.22 -6.87
CA PHE A 87 -2.98 27.23 -7.10
C PHE A 87 -2.44 27.36 -8.52
N VAL A 88 -1.21 26.90 -8.74
CA VAL A 88 -0.59 26.83 -10.07
C VAL A 88 -0.54 25.38 -10.51
N LEU A 89 -1.33 25.03 -11.52
CA LEU A 89 -1.27 23.75 -12.20
C LEU A 89 -0.26 23.84 -13.34
N THR A 90 0.60 22.84 -13.48
CA THR A 90 1.67 22.81 -14.48
C THR A 90 1.82 21.41 -15.05
N ASN A 91 1.86 21.28 -16.36
CA ASN A 91 2.39 20.09 -17.01
C ASN A 91 3.91 20.22 -17.07
N ASN A 92 4.66 19.35 -16.38
CA ASN A 92 6.13 19.42 -16.36
C ASN A 92 6.80 18.46 -17.38
N GLY A 93 6.00 17.86 -18.26
CA GLY A 93 6.42 16.84 -19.23
C GLY A 93 6.48 15.41 -18.68
N HIS A 94 6.21 15.19 -17.39
CA HIS A 94 6.24 13.88 -16.73
C HIS A 94 4.96 13.58 -15.94
N SER A 95 4.29 14.62 -15.46
CA SER A 95 2.99 14.57 -14.80
C SER A 95 2.33 15.95 -14.86
N VAL A 96 1.07 16.02 -14.46
CA VAL A 96 0.42 17.26 -14.08
C VAL A 96 0.63 17.51 -12.58
N LYS A 97 1.18 18.68 -12.25
CA LYS A 97 1.59 19.05 -10.90
C LYS A 97 0.86 20.31 -10.45
N LEU A 98 0.24 20.26 -9.28
CA LEU A 98 -0.35 21.41 -8.61
C LEU A 98 0.61 21.89 -7.52
N LYS A 99 1.06 23.16 -7.60
CA LYS A 99 1.84 23.78 -6.52
C LYS A 99 0.92 24.08 -5.33
N LEU A 100 1.29 23.59 -4.15
CA LEU A 100 0.55 23.81 -2.90
C LEU A 100 1.09 25.01 -2.12
N LEU A 101 0.27 25.55 -1.22
CA LEU A 101 0.62 26.71 -0.40
C LEU A 101 1.51 26.30 0.78
N GLU A 102 2.37 27.22 1.23
CA GLU A 102 3.44 26.94 2.19
C GLU A 102 2.95 26.74 3.64
N ASP A 103 1.76 27.20 3.97
CA ASP A 103 1.12 27.04 5.28
C ASP A 103 0.45 25.67 5.46
N MET A 104 0.14 24.99 4.35
CA MET A 104 -0.36 23.62 4.33
C MET A 104 0.72 22.64 4.85
N HIS A 105 0.37 21.79 5.81
CA HIS A 105 1.32 20.85 6.40
C HIS A 105 0.64 19.64 7.06
N ILE A 106 1.44 18.62 7.33
CA ILE A 106 1.04 17.45 8.12
C ILE A 106 1.79 17.39 9.46
N GLN A 107 1.09 16.88 10.45
CA GLN A 107 1.63 16.53 11.76
C GLN A 107 1.34 15.05 12.06
N GLY A 108 2.07 14.47 13.03
CA GLY A 108 1.97 13.04 13.38
C GLY A 108 3.13 12.17 12.88
N LEU A 109 4.18 12.79 12.32
CA LEU A 109 5.39 12.11 11.80
C LEU A 109 6.66 12.37 12.63
N GLY A 110 6.53 12.96 13.82
CA GLY A 110 7.68 13.38 14.66
C GLY A 110 8.25 14.76 14.29
N HIS A 111 8.12 15.16 13.02
CA HIS A 111 8.42 16.51 12.53
C HIS A 111 7.20 17.14 11.86
N ARG A 112 7.23 18.46 11.70
CA ARG A 112 6.35 19.18 10.79
C ARG A 112 6.85 19.01 9.36
N TYR A 113 5.93 18.59 8.49
CA TYR A 113 6.19 18.45 7.06
C TYR A 113 5.28 19.40 6.28
N ASN A 114 5.84 20.47 5.69
CA ASN A 114 5.09 21.43 4.88
C ASN A 114 4.88 20.89 3.47
N ALA A 115 3.71 21.15 2.90
CA ALA A 115 3.36 20.75 1.55
C ALA A 115 4.21 21.51 0.52
N SER A 116 4.51 20.85 -0.59
CA SER A 116 5.22 21.46 -1.72
C SER A 116 4.37 21.41 -2.97
N GLN A 117 3.83 20.24 -3.29
CA GLN A 117 3.09 19.98 -4.51
C GLN A 117 2.26 18.71 -4.38
N LEU A 118 1.29 18.54 -5.26
CA LEU A 118 0.74 17.23 -5.58
C LEU A 118 0.83 16.94 -7.09
N HIS A 119 0.84 15.67 -7.46
CA HIS A 119 0.89 15.20 -8.85
C HIS A 119 0.32 13.79 -8.97
N LEU A 120 0.05 13.33 -10.21
CA LEU A 120 -0.58 12.04 -10.47
C LEU A 120 0.27 11.13 -11.35
N HIS A 121 0.05 9.83 -11.22
CA HIS A 121 0.55 8.75 -12.06
C HIS A 121 -0.62 7.94 -12.60
N TRP A 122 -0.58 7.55 -13.87
CA TRP A 122 -1.66 6.83 -14.54
C TRP A 122 -1.15 5.96 -15.70
N GLY A 123 -2.01 5.05 -16.16
CA GLY A 123 -1.73 4.10 -17.22
C GLY A 123 -2.02 4.67 -18.61
N ASP A 124 -2.63 3.85 -19.44
CA ASP A 124 -3.18 4.29 -20.73
C ASP A 124 -4.56 3.68 -20.97
N ARG A 125 -5.33 4.26 -21.91
CA ARG A 125 -6.71 3.84 -22.21
C ARG A 125 -6.89 2.35 -22.57
N ASN A 126 -5.84 1.66 -23.00
CA ASN A 126 -5.89 0.23 -23.32
C ASN A 126 -5.51 -0.66 -22.13
N ASP A 127 -4.71 -0.13 -21.21
CA ASP A 127 -4.36 -0.77 -19.93
C ASP A 127 -4.47 0.26 -18.78
N PRO A 128 -5.71 0.49 -18.27
CA PRO A 128 -6.01 1.56 -17.33
C PRO A 128 -5.64 1.17 -15.89
N HIS A 129 -4.39 0.71 -15.69
CA HIS A 129 -3.83 0.25 -14.41
C HIS A 129 -2.44 0.86 -14.21
N GLY A 130 -2.37 2.14 -13.83
CA GLY A 130 -1.09 2.87 -13.69
C GLY A 130 -0.86 3.53 -12.35
N SER A 131 -1.32 2.93 -11.25
CA SER A 131 -0.78 3.27 -9.93
C SER A 131 0.70 2.88 -9.82
N GLU A 132 1.46 3.54 -8.96
CA GLU A 132 2.86 3.19 -8.74
C GLU A 132 2.97 2.03 -7.73
N HIS A 133 2.33 2.18 -6.57
CA HIS A 133 2.20 1.13 -5.59
C HIS A 133 1.16 0.10 -6.03
N THR A 134 1.38 -1.14 -5.62
CA THR A 134 0.41 -2.23 -5.79
C THR A 134 -0.01 -2.78 -4.44
N ILE A 135 -1.20 -3.40 -4.38
CA ILE A 135 -1.64 -4.17 -3.21
C ILE A 135 -1.87 -5.62 -3.65
N GLY A 136 -1.10 -6.56 -3.11
CA GLY A 136 -1.16 -7.97 -3.48
C GLY A 136 -0.92 -8.22 -4.97
N GLY A 137 0.03 -7.50 -5.55
CA GLY A 137 0.41 -7.57 -6.96
C GLY A 137 -0.54 -6.89 -7.94
N LYS A 138 -1.53 -6.14 -7.45
CA LYS A 138 -2.52 -5.46 -8.30
C LYS A 138 -2.29 -3.95 -8.30
N HIS A 139 -2.20 -3.40 -9.50
CA HIS A 139 -2.28 -1.97 -9.74
C HIS A 139 -3.71 -1.46 -9.59
N PHE A 140 -3.81 -0.20 -9.20
CA PHE A 140 -5.01 0.63 -9.27
C PHE A 140 -4.95 1.47 -10.56
N ALA A 141 -6.04 2.16 -10.90
CA ALA A 141 -6.15 2.88 -12.16
C ALA A 141 -5.13 4.04 -12.26
N ALA A 142 -4.99 4.78 -11.16
CA ALA A 142 -4.04 5.88 -11.02
C ALA A 142 -3.58 6.00 -9.56
N GLU A 143 -2.63 6.90 -9.32
CA GLU A 143 -2.16 7.23 -7.97
C GLU A 143 -1.86 8.73 -7.86
N LEU A 144 -2.40 9.36 -6.82
CA LEU A 144 -2.10 10.74 -6.44
C LEU A 144 -1.00 10.73 -5.38
N HIS A 145 0.04 11.55 -5.59
CA HIS A 145 1.06 11.84 -4.60
C HIS A 145 0.94 13.27 -4.11
N ILE A 146 0.86 13.46 -2.81
CA ILE A 146 1.02 14.76 -2.16
C ILE A 146 2.38 14.79 -1.46
N VAL A 147 3.24 15.70 -1.89
CA VAL A 147 4.65 15.76 -1.51
C VAL A 147 4.87 16.86 -0.48
N TYR A 148 5.53 16.47 0.62
CA TYR A 148 5.90 17.35 1.72
C TYR A 148 7.40 17.30 1.97
N PHE A 149 7.93 18.34 2.59
CA PHE A 149 9.30 18.39 3.07
C PHE A 149 9.36 18.72 4.55
N ASN A 150 10.37 18.20 5.24
CA ASN A 150 10.58 18.46 6.66
C ASN A 150 11.00 19.92 6.86
N SER A 151 10.05 20.75 7.28
CA SER A 151 10.24 22.20 7.45
C SER A 151 10.93 22.55 8.77
N ASP A 152 10.99 21.61 9.71
CA ASP A 152 11.75 21.81 10.96
C ASP A 152 13.26 21.74 10.70
N LEU A 153 13.68 20.98 9.68
CA LEU A 153 15.09 20.72 9.38
C LEU A 153 15.60 21.45 8.13
N TYR A 154 14.73 21.69 7.13
CA TYR A 154 15.15 22.18 5.82
C TYR A 154 14.28 23.34 5.34
N PRO A 155 14.86 24.32 4.61
CA PRO A 155 14.14 25.53 4.23
C PRO A 155 13.13 25.33 3.09
N ASN A 156 13.30 24.29 2.27
CA ASN A 156 12.41 23.97 1.15
C ASN A 156 12.61 22.53 0.66
N ALA A 157 11.65 22.04 -0.13
CA ALA A 157 11.67 20.69 -0.68
C ALA A 157 12.87 20.39 -1.57
N SER A 158 13.42 21.37 -2.30
CA SER A 158 14.59 21.16 -3.16
C SER A 158 15.81 20.77 -2.32
N ILE A 159 16.06 21.50 -1.22
CA ILE A 159 17.16 21.20 -0.29
C ILE A 159 16.89 19.94 0.50
N ALA A 160 15.64 19.68 0.88
CA ALA A 160 15.28 18.48 1.65
C ALA A 160 15.38 17.19 0.83
N SER A 161 15.22 17.26 -0.49
CA SER A 161 15.03 16.08 -1.36
C SER A 161 16.14 15.04 -1.32
N ASP A 162 17.38 15.44 -1.02
CA ASP A 162 18.55 14.56 -0.92
C ASP A 162 19.03 14.35 0.52
N LYS A 163 18.26 14.79 1.52
CA LYS A 163 18.65 14.76 2.93
C LYS A 163 17.87 13.74 3.76
N PRO A 164 18.47 13.21 4.85
CA PRO A 164 17.79 12.32 5.78
C PRO A 164 16.50 12.94 6.30
N GLU A 165 15.43 12.14 6.33
CA GLU A 165 14.09 12.57 6.80
C GLU A 165 13.54 13.78 6.05
N GLY A 166 14.08 14.05 4.86
CA GLY A 166 13.81 15.26 4.10
C GLY A 166 12.41 15.32 3.53
N LEU A 167 11.84 14.20 3.09
CA LEU A 167 10.54 14.17 2.43
C LEU A 167 9.57 13.23 3.14
N ALA A 168 8.29 13.58 3.07
CA ALA A 168 7.19 12.69 3.33
C ALA A 168 6.23 12.76 2.13
N VAL A 169 5.66 11.62 1.73
CA VAL A 169 4.70 11.57 0.63
C VAL A 169 3.46 10.81 1.08
N LEU A 170 2.30 11.40 0.86
CA LEU A 170 1.02 10.73 0.96
C LEU A 170 0.64 10.20 -0.42
N ALA A 171 0.33 8.90 -0.50
CA ALA A 171 -0.15 8.26 -1.72
C ALA A 171 -1.62 7.85 -1.57
N VAL A 172 -2.44 8.29 -2.52
CA VAL A 172 -3.85 7.91 -2.63
C VAL A 172 -4.00 7.06 -3.89
N LEU A 173 -4.41 5.80 -3.70
CA LEU A 173 -4.73 4.90 -4.79
C LEU A 173 -6.10 5.29 -5.38
N ILE A 174 -6.21 5.28 -6.70
CA ILE A 174 -7.42 5.71 -7.41
C ILE A 174 -7.95 4.55 -8.23
N GLU A 175 -9.23 4.21 -8.05
CA GLU A 175 -9.94 3.23 -8.86
C GLU A 175 -11.06 3.86 -9.68
N MET A 176 -11.53 3.14 -10.69
CA MET A 176 -12.69 3.56 -11.47
C MET A 176 -13.97 3.28 -10.68
N GLY A 177 -14.87 4.26 -10.60
CA GLY A 177 -16.13 4.16 -9.89
C GLY A 177 -17.03 5.36 -10.15
N SER A 178 -17.58 5.97 -9.09
CA SER A 178 -18.43 7.16 -9.23
C SER A 178 -17.64 8.42 -9.64
N PHE A 179 -18.31 9.35 -10.33
CA PHE A 179 -17.78 10.69 -10.57
C PHE A 179 -17.37 11.37 -9.27
N ASN A 180 -16.19 11.98 -9.28
CA ASN A 180 -15.61 12.63 -8.12
C ASN A 180 -15.49 14.15 -8.35
N PRO A 181 -16.38 14.95 -7.75
CA PRO A 181 -16.36 16.41 -7.92
C PRO A 181 -15.06 17.07 -7.45
N SER A 182 -14.37 16.47 -6.47
CA SER A 182 -13.17 17.06 -5.87
C SER A 182 -11.95 16.88 -6.78
N TYR A 183 -11.81 15.72 -7.43
CA TYR A 183 -10.80 15.53 -8.47
C TYR A 183 -11.11 16.35 -9.73
N ASP A 184 -12.38 16.58 -10.03
CA ASP A 184 -12.79 17.39 -11.19
C ASP A 184 -12.33 18.86 -11.11
N LYS A 185 -12.11 19.38 -9.88
CA LYS A 185 -11.51 20.70 -9.64
C LYS A 185 -10.09 20.81 -10.23
N ILE A 186 -9.41 19.68 -10.44
CA ILE A 186 -8.13 19.60 -11.16
C ILE A 186 -8.38 19.17 -12.61
N PHE A 187 -9.18 18.12 -12.83
CA PHE A 187 -9.29 17.47 -14.14
C PHE A 187 -9.95 18.34 -15.21
N SER A 188 -10.87 19.23 -14.83
CA SER A 188 -11.47 20.22 -15.73
C SER A 188 -10.46 21.19 -16.34
N HIS A 189 -9.27 21.33 -15.75
CA HIS A 189 -8.19 22.21 -16.21
C HIS A 189 -7.06 21.50 -16.96
N LEU A 190 -7.12 20.17 -17.16
CA LEU A 190 -6.13 19.46 -17.98
C LEU A 190 -6.00 20.00 -19.41
N PRO A 191 -7.09 20.39 -20.10
CA PRO A 191 -6.98 21.00 -21.43
C PRO A 191 -6.16 22.30 -21.46
N ASP A 192 -6.10 23.04 -20.35
CA ASP A 192 -5.37 24.31 -20.22
C ASP A 192 -3.85 24.10 -20.06
N VAL A 193 -3.42 22.87 -19.75
CA VAL A 193 -2.01 22.48 -19.56
C VAL A 193 -1.62 21.27 -20.42
N LYS A 194 -2.21 21.18 -21.61
CA LYS A 194 -2.03 20.05 -22.54
C LYS A 194 -0.57 19.70 -22.83
N TYR A 195 0.29 20.69 -23.03
CA TYR A 195 1.68 20.49 -23.43
C TYR A 195 2.67 20.83 -22.30
N LYS A 196 3.88 20.27 -22.40
CA LYS A 196 4.96 20.50 -21.45
C LYS A 196 5.23 21.99 -21.24
N ASP A 197 5.43 22.34 -19.97
CA ASP A 197 5.71 23.66 -19.41
C ASP A 197 4.58 24.68 -19.49
N GLN A 198 3.39 24.29 -19.99
CA GLN A 198 2.17 25.08 -19.85
C GLN A 198 1.70 25.13 -18.40
N LYS A 199 1.10 26.27 -18.03
CA LYS A 199 0.62 26.55 -16.67
C LYS A 199 -0.72 27.24 -16.71
N VAL A 200 -1.56 26.94 -15.73
CA VAL A 200 -2.82 27.64 -15.48
C VAL A 200 -3.00 27.88 -13.99
N HIS A 201 -3.67 28.98 -13.63
CA HIS A 201 -4.09 29.23 -12.27
C HIS A 201 -5.49 28.65 -12.06
N ILE A 202 -5.66 27.90 -10.97
CA ILE A 202 -6.97 27.33 -10.61
C ILE A 202 -7.39 27.83 -9.21
N PRO A 203 -8.70 28.04 -8.97
CA PRO A 203 -9.19 28.47 -7.66
C PRO A 203 -8.79 27.51 -6.53
N GLY A 204 -8.57 28.06 -5.33
CA GLY A 204 -8.36 27.28 -4.12
C GLY A 204 -9.56 26.39 -3.80
N PHE A 205 -9.28 25.21 -3.26
CA PHE A 205 -10.27 24.25 -2.79
C PHE A 205 -9.68 23.37 -1.68
N SER A 206 -10.52 22.58 -1.01
CA SER A 206 -10.06 21.69 0.04
C SER A 206 -9.30 20.48 -0.55
N ILE A 207 -7.99 20.42 -0.30
CA ILE A 207 -7.13 19.29 -0.67
C ILE A 207 -7.49 18.03 0.12
N GLU A 208 -8.11 18.19 1.30
CA GLU A 208 -8.52 17.06 2.13
C GLU A 208 -9.60 16.21 1.44
N GLU A 209 -10.40 16.82 0.56
CA GLU A 209 -11.39 16.10 -0.26
C GLU A 209 -10.78 15.16 -1.31
N LEU A 210 -9.46 15.25 -1.55
CA LEU A 210 -8.75 14.32 -2.44
C LEU A 210 -8.32 13.04 -1.70
N LEU A 211 -8.41 13.04 -0.37
CA LEU A 211 -8.04 11.90 0.47
C LEU A 211 -9.18 10.87 0.54
N PRO A 212 -8.86 9.59 0.75
CA PRO A 212 -9.87 8.54 0.84
C PRO A 212 -10.58 8.54 2.19
N GLU A 213 -11.67 7.78 2.26
CA GLU A 213 -12.30 7.47 3.54
C GLU A 213 -11.33 6.75 4.49
N ARG A 214 -11.49 6.99 5.79
CA ARG A 214 -10.66 6.42 6.86
C ARG A 214 -9.16 6.65 6.64
N PRO A 215 -8.69 7.92 6.56
CA PRO A 215 -7.28 8.25 6.38
C PRO A 215 -6.40 7.79 7.57
N GLU A 216 -7.00 7.36 8.68
CA GLU A 216 -6.32 6.67 9.78
C GLU A 216 -5.81 5.26 9.43
N GLU A 217 -6.32 4.65 8.34
CA GLU A 217 -5.88 3.34 7.84
C GLU A 217 -4.86 3.50 6.71
N TYR A 218 -3.58 3.23 6.99
CA TYR A 218 -2.50 3.42 6.03
C TYR A 218 -1.33 2.46 6.24
N TYR A 219 -0.54 2.31 5.18
CA TYR A 219 0.77 1.67 5.13
C TYR A 219 1.87 2.70 5.33
N ARG A 220 2.95 2.34 6.03
CA ARG A 220 4.08 3.22 6.35
C ARG A 220 5.40 2.50 6.09
N TYR A 221 6.26 3.11 5.27
CA TYR A 221 7.62 2.63 5.07
C TYR A 221 8.58 3.77 4.66
N ARG A 222 9.88 3.57 4.83
CA ARG A 222 10.92 4.49 4.31
C ARG A 222 11.29 4.08 2.90
N GLY A 223 11.24 4.96 1.91
CA GLY A 223 11.53 4.64 0.52
C GLY A 223 12.24 5.77 -0.20
N SER A 224 12.03 5.84 -1.52
CA SER A 224 12.65 6.85 -2.37
C SER A 224 11.61 7.69 -3.10
N LEU A 225 12.10 8.73 -3.77
CA LEU A 225 11.40 9.28 -4.92
C LEU A 225 11.21 8.16 -5.98
N THR A 226 10.04 8.13 -6.60
CA THR A 226 9.70 7.21 -7.70
C THR A 226 10.13 7.74 -9.07
N THR A 227 10.71 8.94 -9.09
CA THR A 227 11.27 9.58 -10.28
C THR A 227 12.73 9.97 -10.03
N PRO A 228 13.54 10.11 -11.09
CA PRO A 228 14.90 10.64 -10.96
C PRO A 228 14.93 11.97 -10.21
N PRO A 229 15.85 12.16 -9.24
CA PRO A 229 17.07 11.36 -8.99
C PRO A 229 16.92 10.16 -8.03
N CYS A 230 15.70 9.71 -7.71
CA CYS A 230 15.41 8.53 -6.89
C CYS A 230 16.05 8.52 -5.49
N HIS A 231 16.19 9.69 -4.87
CA HIS A 231 16.81 9.79 -3.54
C HIS A 231 16.01 8.98 -2.49
N PRO A 232 16.68 8.16 -1.64
CA PRO A 232 16.05 7.32 -0.62
C PRO A 232 15.71 8.11 0.66
N THR A 233 14.92 9.17 0.51
CA THR A 233 14.68 10.20 1.53
C THR A 233 13.21 10.37 1.90
N VAL A 234 12.34 9.49 1.37
CA VAL A 234 10.89 9.63 1.48
C VAL A 234 10.34 8.75 2.60
N LEU A 235 9.59 9.35 3.52
CA LEU A 235 8.69 8.63 4.41
C LEU A 235 7.32 8.48 3.73
N TRP A 236 7.03 7.27 3.24
CA TRP A 236 5.79 6.97 2.54
C TRP A 236 4.65 6.70 3.49
N THR A 237 3.49 7.30 3.20
CA THR A 237 2.19 6.91 3.75
C THR A 237 1.27 6.59 2.59
N VAL A 238 0.98 5.31 2.35
CA VAL A 238 0.01 4.89 1.33
C VAL A 238 -1.30 4.60 2.03
N PHE A 239 -2.38 5.30 1.67
CA PHE A 239 -3.68 5.05 2.31
C PHE A 239 -4.22 3.68 1.89
N ARG A 240 -4.89 3.00 2.83
CA ARG A 240 -5.46 1.66 2.60
C ARG A 240 -6.63 1.69 1.63
N ASN A 241 -7.49 2.70 1.78
CA ASN A 241 -8.72 2.83 1.03
C ASN A 241 -8.43 3.64 -0.24
N PRO A 242 -8.92 3.19 -1.42
CA PRO A 242 -8.82 3.99 -2.63
C PRO A 242 -9.87 5.09 -2.64
N VAL A 243 -9.68 6.07 -3.52
CA VAL A 243 -10.76 6.96 -3.98
C VAL A 243 -11.27 6.49 -5.33
N GLN A 244 -12.49 6.89 -5.67
CA GLN A 244 -13.08 6.62 -6.97
C GLN A 244 -13.08 7.86 -7.83
N ILE A 245 -12.91 7.69 -9.14
CA ILE A 245 -13.20 8.69 -10.19
C ILE A 245 -14.02 8.01 -11.29
N SER A 246 -14.81 8.76 -12.07
CA SER A 246 -15.57 8.14 -13.16
C SER A 246 -14.68 7.66 -14.30
N GLN A 247 -15.23 6.81 -15.16
CA GLN A 247 -14.55 6.37 -16.37
C GLN A 247 -14.15 7.55 -17.27
N GLU A 248 -15.01 8.57 -17.38
CA GLU A 248 -14.74 9.77 -18.18
C GLU A 248 -13.61 10.60 -17.58
N GLN A 249 -13.55 10.69 -16.24
CA GLN A 249 -12.46 11.38 -15.54
C GLN A 249 -11.12 10.67 -15.75
N LEU A 250 -11.10 9.33 -15.65
CA LEU A 250 -9.90 8.55 -15.92
C LEU A 250 -9.44 8.70 -17.38
N LEU A 251 -10.37 8.59 -18.33
CA LEU A 251 -10.06 8.75 -19.76
C LEU A 251 -9.54 10.17 -20.07
N ALA A 252 -10.08 11.21 -19.42
CA ALA A 252 -9.58 12.57 -19.55
C ALA A 252 -8.13 12.67 -19.06
N LEU A 253 -7.81 12.07 -17.90
CA LEU A 253 -6.45 12.01 -17.37
C LEU A 253 -5.48 11.30 -18.34
N GLU A 254 -5.90 10.17 -18.91
CA GLU A 254 -5.10 9.32 -19.81
C GLU A 254 -4.90 9.91 -21.22
N THR A 255 -5.66 10.93 -21.62
CA THR A 255 -5.65 11.42 -23.02
C THR A 255 -5.44 12.93 -23.18
N ALA A 256 -5.54 13.71 -22.11
CA ALA A 256 -5.49 15.17 -22.19
C ALA A 256 -4.06 15.74 -22.36
N LEU A 257 -3.02 15.01 -21.96
CA LEU A 257 -1.68 15.58 -21.72
C LEU A 257 -0.61 15.01 -22.65
N TYR A 258 0.41 15.82 -22.93
CA TYR A 258 1.58 15.50 -23.75
C TYR A 258 2.87 15.77 -22.98
N CYS A 259 3.87 14.90 -23.15
CA CYS A 259 5.21 15.03 -22.57
C CYS A 259 6.08 16.06 -23.29
N THR A 260 5.65 16.52 -24.46
CA THR A 260 6.40 17.40 -25.38
C THR A 260 5.88 18.83 -25.36
N HIS A 261 6.69 19.76 -25.85
CA HIS A 261 6.24 21.14 -26.07
C HIS A 261 5.23 21.20 -27.24
N VAL A 262 4.53 22.33 -27.36
CA VAL A 262 3.48 22.53 -28.38
C VAL A 262 4.01 22.49 -29.82
N ASP A 263 5.26 22.90 -30.00
CA ASP A 263 5.97 23.01 -31.28
C ASP A 263 6.85 21.80 -31.60
N ASP A 264 6.78 20.75 -30.76
CA ASP A 264 7.53 19.52 -30.99
C ASP A 264 6.97 18.78 -32.22
N PRO A 265 7.78 18.49 -33.26
CA PRO A 265 7.31 17.82 -34.47
C PRO A 265 6.94 16.35 -34.24
N SER A 266 7.25 15.78 -33.08
CA SER A 266 6.97 14.40 -32.71
C SER A 266 6.28 14.35 -31.34
N PRO A 267 5.00 14.78 -31.26
CA PRO A 267 4.29 14.88 -30.00
C PRO A 267 4.14 13.50 -29.36
N ARG A 268 4.35 13.43 -28.04
CA ARG A 268 4.19 12.20 -27.26
C ARG A 268 3.11 12.39 -26.21
N GLU A 269 2.09 11.54 -26.26
CA GLU A 269 1.05 11.47 -25.21
C GLU A 269 1.73 11.16 -23.86
N MET A 270 1.22 11.78 -22.79
CA MET A 270 1.65 11.50 -21.43
C MET A 270 0.81 10.36 -20.87
N VAL A 271 1.32 9.14 -21.07
CA VAL A 271 0.72 7.89 -20.63
C VAL A 271 1.78 6.99 -20.02
N ASN A 272 1.35 6.01 -19.23
CA ASN A 272 2.24 5.06 -18.55
C ASN A 272 3.36 5.77 -17.79
N ASN A 273 2.99 6.84 -17.08
CA ASN A 273 3.92 7.70 -16.36
C ASN A 273 4.13 7.23 -14.91
N PHE A 274 4.20 5.91 -14.70
CA PHE A 274 4.45 5.27 -13.42
C PHE A 274 5.70 4.38 -13.51
N ARG A 275 6.43 4.25 -12.40
CA ARG A 275 7.58 3.37 -12.28
C ARG A 275 7.13 1.95 -11.91
N GLN A 276 7.84 0.94 -12.39
CA GLN A 276 7.61 -0.44 -11.99
C GLN A 276 7.94 -0.67 -10.51
N VAL A 277 7.26 -1.63 -9.89
CA VAL A 277 7.53 -2.01 -8.49
C VAL A 277 8.98 -2.45 -8.30
N GLN A 278 9.57 -2.00 -7.21
CA GLN A 278 10.96 -2.25 -6.85
C GLN A 278 11.03 -3.43 -5.87
N LYS A 279 12.17 -4.14 -5.89
CA LYS A 279 12.40 -5.24 -4.94
C LYS A 279 12.41 -4.70 -3.51
N PHE A 280 11.74 -5.42 -2.61
CA PHE A 280 11.58 -5.06 -1.21
C PHE A 280 11.94 -6.26 -0.32
N ASP A 281 13.22 -6.60 -0.31
CA ASP A 281 13.70 -7.75 0.45
C ASP A 281 14.08 -7.32 1.89
N GLU A 282 13.85 -8.21 2.86
CA GLU A 282 14.28 -8.08 4.27
C GLU A 282 13.80 -6.82 5.02
N ARG A 283 12.68 -6.25 4.58
CA ARG A 283 12.09 -5.04 5.17
C ARG A 283 10.62 -5.27 5.47
N LEU A 284 10.09 -4.46 6.38
CA LEU A 284 8.68 -4.49 6.76
C LEU A 284 7.99 -3.20 6.34
N VAL A 285 6.72 -3.33 6.00
CA VAL A 285 5.80 -2.21 5.87
C VAL A 285 4.93 -2.22 7.11
N TYR A 286 4.90 -1.10 7.82
CA TYR A 286 4.06 -0.98 9.00
C TYR A 286 2.64 -0.57 8.60
N VAL A 287 1.63 -1.13 9.26
CA VAL A 287 0.22 -0.76 9.04
C VAL A 287 -0.41 -0.20 10.32
N SER A 288 -1.20 0.87 10.17
CA SER A 288 -1.93 1.51 11.28
C SER A 288 -3.23 0.79 11.65
N PHE A 289 -3.69 -0.12 10.79
CA PHE A 289 -4.90 -0.90 10.97
C PHE A 289 -4.57 -2.35 11.30
N ARG A 290 -5.41 -2.97 12.13
CA ARG A 290 -5.30 -4.42 12.34
C ARG A 290 -5.86 -5.11 11.11
N GLN A 291 -5.06 -5.99 10.50
CA GLN A 291 -5.62 -6.99 9.61
C GLN A 291 -6.57 -7.84 10.44
N VAL A 292 -7.86 -7.82 10.10
CA VAL A 292 -8.76 -8.86 10.60
C VAL A 292 -8.18 -10.15 10.04
N PRO A 293 -7.78 -11.12 10.88
CA PRO A 293 -7.34 -12.41 10.36
C PRO A 293 -8.48 -12.92 9.50
N ASP A 294 -8.21 -13.10 8.20
CA ASP A 294 -9.17 -13.76 7.35
C ASP A 294 -9.35 -15.13 8.00
N SER A 295 -10.51 -15.33 8.63
CA SER A 295 -10.83 -16.53 9.39
C SER A 295 -11.17 -17.67 8.42
N THR A 296 -10.50 -17.68 7.28
CA THR A 296 -10.40 -18.78 6.35
C THR A 296 -9.36 -19.72 6.92
N TYR A 297 -9.79 -20.49 7.91
CA TYR A 297 -9.10 -21.69 8.39
C TYR A 297 -8.56 -22.48 7.19
N ALA A 298 -7.24 -22.40 6.98
CA ALA A 298 -6.43 -23.30 6.16
C ALA A 298 -7.17 -23.94 4.97
N GLY A 299 -7.60 -23.16 3.97
CA GLY A 299 -7.96 -23.64 2.63
C GLY A 299 -9.06 -24.71 2.53
N LEU A 300 -9.80 -25.01 3.60
CA LEU A 300 -10.87 -26.01 3.58
C LEU A 300 -12.20 -25.27 3.61
N SER A 301 -12.99 -25.43 2.55
CA SER A 301 -14.33 -24.84 2.52
C SER A 301 -15.14 -25.32 3.73
N LEU A 302 -16.03 -24.46 4.24
CA LEU A 302 -16.91 -24.80 5.37
C LEU A 302 -17.65 -26.14 5.14
N GLY A 303 -17.95 -26.45 3.88
CA GLY A 303 -18.54 -27.73 3.47
C GLY A 303 -17.64 -28.94 3.74
N ILE A 304 -16.32 -28.82 3.57
CA ILE A 304 -15.38 -29.90 3.86
C ILE A 304 -15.30 -30.14 5.37
N ILE A 305 -15.21 -29.07 6.17
CA ILE A 305 -15.21 -29.19 7.64
C ILE A 305 -16.49 -29.88 8.12
N LEU A 306 -17.64 -29.45 7.62
CA LEU A 306 -18.92 -30.06 7.96
C LEU A 306 -18.97 -31.53 7.54
N SER A 307 -18.44 -31.87 6.36
CA SER A 307 -18.41 -33.25 5.86
C SER A 307 -17.54 -34.17 6.72
N VAL A 308 -16.38 -33.70 7.19
CA VAL A 308 -15.48 -34.47 8.05
C VAL A 308 -16.13 -34.71 9.42
N VAL A 309 -16.78 -33.68 9.98
CA VAL A 309 -17.49 -33.80 11.26
C VAL A 309 -18.66 -34.79 11.13
N VAL A 310 -19.48 -34.68 10.08
CA VAL A 310 -20.61 -35.60 9.84
C VAL A 310 -20.12 -37.02 9.63
N ALA A 311 -19.06 -37.23 8.84
CA ALA A 311 -18.46 -38.55 8.62
C ALA A 311 -17.93 -39.16 9.94
N GLY A 312 -17.29 -38.35 10.80
CA GLY A 312 -16.83 -38.78 12.12
C GLY A 312 -17.98 -39.22 13.03
N VAL A 313 -19.07 -38.44 13.10
CA VAL A 313 -20.25 -38.77 13.90
C VAL A 313 -20.93 -40.04 13.40
N LEU A 314 -21.10 -40.19 12.07
CA LEU A 314 -21.69 -41.39 11.48
C LEU A 314 -20.82 -42.64 11.73
N GLY A 315 -19.49 -42.50 11.66
CA GLY A 315 -18.55 -43.57 12.00
C GLY A 315 -18.69 -44.03 13.44
N ILE A 316 -18.79 -43.10 14.40
CA ILE A 316 -18.99 -43.43 15.82
C ILE A 316 -20.33 -44.15 16.02
N CYS A 317 -21.41 -43.67 15.40
CA CYS A 317 -22.73 -44.29 15.47
C CYS A 317 -22.72 -45.73 14.93
N ALA A 318 -22.02 -45.98 13.81
CA ALA A 318 -21.89 -47.32 13.24
C ALA A 318 -21.13 -48.27 14.17
N VAL A 319 -20.02 -47.83 14.77
CA VAL A 319 -19.24 -48.62 15.73
C VAL A 319 -20.08 -48.98 16.97
N LEU A 320 -20.86 -48.02 17.48
CA LEU A 320 -21.76 -48.27 18.61
C LEU A 320 -22.86 -49.27 18.25
N ALA A 321 -23.47 -49.14 17.06
CA ALA A 321 -24.51 -50.07 16.60
C ALA A 321 -23.97 -51.50 16.45
N VAL A 322 -22.79 -51.67 15.85
CA VAL A 322 -22.12 -52.98 15.72
C VAL A 322 -21.79 -53.55 17.10
N SER A 323 -21.28 -52.73 18.01
CA SER A 323 -20.97 -53.15 19.38
C SER A 323 -22.22 -53.64 20.11
N ILE A 324 -23.33 -52.89 20.05
CA ILE A 324 -24.62 -53.28 20.64
C ILE A 324 -25.14 -54.58 20.01
N TRP A 325 -25.01 -54.74 18.69
CA TRP A 325 -25.43 -55.96 17.99
C TRP A 325 -24.63 -57.18 18.43
N LEU A 326 -23.29 -57.06 18.53
CA LEU A 326 -22.42 -58.13 19.02
C LEU A 326 -22.75 -58.51 20.48
N PHE A 327 -23.01 -57.53 21.35
CA PHE A 327 -23.44 -57.78 22.73
C PHE A 327 -24.79 -58.51 22.80
N ARG A 328 -25.78 -58.12 21.97
CA ARG A 328 -27.08 -58.79 21.88
C ARG A 328 -26.95 -60.24 21.38
N ARG A 329 -26.12 -60.47 20.37
CA ARG A 329 -25.86 -61.82 19.83
C ARG A 329 -25.22 -62.74 20.87
N LYS A 330 -24.25 -62.24 21.65
CA LYS A 330 -23.59 -62.98 22.74
C LYS A 330 -24.58 -63.33 23.86
N LYS A 331 -25.51 -62.43 24.21
CA LYS A 331 -26.56 -62.68 25.21
C LYS A 331 -27.59 -63.72 24.74
N SER A 332 -27.96 -63.71 23.47
CA SER A 332 -28.86 -64.71 22.88
C SER A 332 -28.25 -66.12 22.88
N SER A 333 -26.97 -66.25 22.50
CA SER A 333 -26.24 -67.53 22.54
C SER A 333 -26.14 -68.13 23.95
N LYS A 334 -25.89 -67.31 24.98
CA LYS A 334 -25.91 -67.75 26.40
C LYS A 334 -27.30 -68.20 26.87
N LYS A 335 -28.39 -67.63 26.33
CA LYS A 335 -29.77 -67.98 26.72
C LYS A 335 -30.24 -69.31 26.11
N SER A 336 -29.68 -69.70 24.96
CA SER A 336 -29.96 -70.99 24.30
C SER A 336 -29.31 -72.17 25.03
N ALA A 337 -28.10 -71.99 25.56
CA ALA A 337 -27.37 -73.05 26.26
C ALA A 337 -27.98 -73.48 27.61
N ASN A 338 -28.91 -72.70 28.18
CA ASN A 338 -29.41 -72.90 29.54
C ASN A 338 -30.86 -73.43 29.64
N LYS A 339 -31.42 -73.93 28.53
CA LYS A 339 -32.76 -74.54 28.50
C LYS A 339 -32.69 -75.97 27.99
N GLY A 340 -32.45 -76.92 28.88
CA GLY A 340 -32.55 -78.33 28.53
C GLY A 340 -32.39 -79.28 29.69
N VAL A 341 -33.35 -79.33 30.62
CA VAL A 341 -33.85 -80.58 31.24
C VAL A 341 -35.28 -80.33 31.73
N ILE A 342 -36.27 -81.04 31.18
CA ILE A 342 -37.66 -81.09 31.66
C ILE A 342 -37.92 -82.53 32.11
N TYR A 343 -38.20 -82.74 33.39
CA TYR A 343 -38.80 -83.98 33.90
C TYR A 343 -40.30 -83.75 34.12
N LYS A 344 -41.14 -84.59 33.52
CA LYS A 344 -42.59 -84.70 33.81
C LYS A 344 -42.84 -85.96 34.65
N PRO A 345 -43.70 -85.88 35.66
CA PRO A 345 -44.86 -86.79 35.73
C PRO A 345 -46.14 -86.01 36.06
N ALA A 346 -47.20 -86.13 35.23
CA ALA A 346 -48.30 -87.11 35.30
C ALA A 346 -49.42 -86.68 36.27
N THR A 347 -50.52 -86.31 35.61
CA THR A 347 -51.83 -85.79 36.05
C THR A 347 -52.62 -86.66 37.03
N LYS A 348 -53.46 -86.00 37.86
CA LYS A 348 -54.88 -86.37 38.04
C LYS A 348 -55.73 -85.15 38.46
N GLN A 349 -56.94 -85.11 37.90
CA GLN A 349 -58.09 -84.24 38.18
C GLN A 349 -58.50 -84.32 39.67
N GLU A 350 -59.21 -83.35 40.28
CA GLU A 350 -60.62 -83.04 40.04
C GLU A 350 -61.09 -81.86 40.94
N THR A 351 -62.05 -81.09 40.40
CA THR A 351 -63.21 -80.40 41.02
C THR A 351 -63.16 -79.44 42.24
N GLU A 352 -63.66 -78.23 41.96
CA GLU A 352 -64.74 -77.46 42.63
C GLU A 352 -64.62 -76.75 44.00
N ALA A 353 -65.09 -75.49 43.95
CA ALA A 353 -65.91 -74.72 44.90
C ALA A 353 -65.29 -74.13 46.18
N HIS A 354 -65.27 -72.78 46.29
CA HIS A 354 -66.33 -72.00 46.95
C HIS A 354 -65.93 -70.51 47.12
N ALA A 355 -66.93 -69.65 46.94
CA ALA A 355 -67.12 -68.26 47.40
C ALA A 355 -66.29 -67.14 46.75
#